data_AF-A0A6C0I042-F1
#
_entry.id   AF-A0A6C0I042-F1
#
_cell.length_a   1.000
_cell.length_b   1.000
_cell.length_c   1.000
_cell.angle_alpha   90.00
_cell.angle_beta   90.00
_cell.angle_gamma   90.00
#
_symmetry.space_group_name_H-M   'P 1'
#
loop_
_entity.id
_entity.type
_entity.pdbx_description
1 polymer ?
#
loop_
_entity_poly.entity_id
_entity_poly.type
_entity_poly.pdbx_seq_one_letter_code
_entity_poly.pdbx_strand_id
1 'polypeptide(L)'
;MDNNKEKKGSKPDYKKVKSSFYFNHIWMSVTVVITIITAFILENPLHKYIILLETAISTISSTIYYLLTNTIQKSQNESIDIDWKKITILRYNGWVFSTPLMLIAFLLFLSATTKIKVTIPTIITIILLDWAMLLFGYLGEINYIDRMSALVTGFIPFFIMFGIIYNTFLQNKYVFFNYLIFALFLIFWGLYGVGYVLELEPRNYLMNLLDLLSKSGIGILFSIYFLSQ
;
A
#
# COMPACT_ATOMS: atom_id res chain seq x y z
N MET A 1 4.39 54.68 -18.13
CA MET A 1 5.40 53.62 -18.42
C MET A 1 5.24 52.56 -17.35
N ASP A 2 4.49 51.51 -17.70
CA ASP A 2 4.25 50.34 -16.88
C ASP A 2 5.55 49.63 -16.52
N ASN A 3 5.76 49.39 -15.24
CA ASN A 3 6.72 48.41 -14.74
C ASN A 3 5.96 47.39 -13.89
N ASN A 4 5.01 46.69 -14.52
CA ASN A 4 4.50 45.43 -14.02
C ASN A 4 5.56 44.35 -14.24
N LYS A 5 6.59 44.33 -13.38
CA LYS A 5 7.40 43.13 -13.20
C LYS A 5 6.55 42.15 -12.40
N GLU A 6 5.89 41.24 -13.11
CA GLU A 6 5.27 40.05 -12.55
C GLU A 6 6.22 39.43 -11.52
N LYS A 7 5.81 39.46 -10.25
CA LYS A 7 6.42 38.63 -9.22
C LYS A 7 6.25 37.19 -9.69
N LYS A 8 7.32 36.57 -10.19
CA LYS A 8 7.42 35.10 -10.26
C LYS A 8 7.07 34.59 -8.86
N GLY A 9 5.85 34.09 -8.68
CA GLY A 9 5.41 33.51 -7.43
C GLY A 9 6.43 32.45 -7.01
N SER A 10 6.88 32.50 -5.76
CA SER A 10 7.76 31.47 -5.19
C SER A 10 7.12 30.11 -5.45
N LYS A 11 7.81 29.23 -6.18
CA LYS A 11 7.33 27.86 -6.38
C LYS A 11 7.07 27.22 -5.01
N PRO A 12 5.96 26.50 -4.81
CA PRO A 12 5.68 25.82 -3.54
C PRO A 12 6.84 24.88 -3.17
N ASP A 13 7.32 24.98 -1.93
CA ASP A 13 8.41 24.16 -1.42
C ASP A 13 7.89 22.83 -0.87
N TYR A 14 7.94 21.78 -1.70
CA TYR A 14 7.50 20.43 -1.34
C TYR A 14 8.47 19.66 -0.41
N LYS A 15 9.33 20.35 0.37
CA LYS A 15 10.39 19.74 1.19
C LYS A 15 9.90 18.59 2.08
N LYS A 16 8.73 18.74 2.71
CA LYS A 16 8.12 17.72 3.58
C LYS A 16 7.74 16.45 2.82
N VAL A 17 7.03 16.61 1.70
CA VAL A 17 6.64 15.49 0.83
C VAL A 17 7.88 14.76 0.30
N LYS A 18 8.89 15.50 -0.16
CA LYS A 18 10.15 14.90 -0.62
C LYS A 18 10.81 14.06 0.46
N SER A 19 10.98 14.62 1.67
CA SER A 19 11.57 13.89 2.79
C SER A 19 10.79 12.62 3.12
N SER A 20 9.47 12.61 2.96
CA SER A 20 8.65 11.42 3.22
C SER A 20 8.89 10.29 2.20
N PHE A 21 9.22 10.59 0.94
CA PHE A 21 9.58 9.56 -0.04
C PHE A 21 10.92 8.88 0.31
N TYR A 22 11.95 9.68 0.63
CA TYR A 22 13.24 9.16 1.07
C TYR A 22 13.11 8.31 2.34
N PHE A 23 12.35 8.81 3.31
CA PHE A 23 12.10 8.08 4.56
C PHE A 23 11.46 6.72 4.31
N ASN A 24 10.42 6.67 3.48
CA ASN A 24 9.76 5.41 3.12
C ASN A 24 10.71 4.43 2.40
N HIS A 25 11.52 4.91 1.46
CA HIS A 25 12.50 4.05 0.78
C HIS A 25 13.44 3.37 1.78
N ILE A 26 14.02 4.15 2.70
CA ILE A 26 14.92 3.64 3.73
C ILE A 26 14.19 2.65 4.64
N TRP A 27 13.01 3.02 5.14
CA TRP A 27 12.27 2.20 6.08
C TRP A 27 11.81 0.86 5.49
N MET A 28 11.35 0.87 4.23
CA MET A 28 11.00 -0.36 3.52
C MET A 28 12.23 -1.25 3.30
N SER A 29 13.40 -0.66 3.04
CA SER A 29 14.65 -1.42 2.91
C SER A 29 15.07 -2.05 4.24
N VAL A 30 14.92 -1.32 5.36
CA VAL A 30 15.14 -1.88 6.70
C VAL A 30 14.14 -3.00 6.99
N THR A 31 12.88 -2.83 6.59
CA THR A 31 11.84 -3.87 6.76
C THR A 31 12.24 -5.16 6.05
N VAL A 32 12.75 -5.08 4.81
CA VAL A 32 13.26 -6.26 4.08
C VAL A 32 14.30 -7.01 4.89
N VAL A 33 15.24 -6.30 5.53
CA VAL A 33 16.26 -6.94 6.38
C VAL A 33 15.62 -7.63 7.59
N ILE A 34 14.70 -6.95 8.27
CA ILE A 34 14.00 -7.50 9.45
C ILE A 34 13.22 -8.76 9.07
N THR A 35 12.46 -8.73 7.98
CA THR A 35 11.63 -9.87 7.57
C THR A 35 12.50 -11.04 7.09
N ILE A 36 13.62 -10.79 6.40
CA ILE A 36 14.57 -11.85 6.04
C ILE A 36 15.13 -12.54 7.29
N ILE A 37 15.66 -11.75 8.24
CA ILE A 37 16.20 -12.29 9.50
C ILE A 37 15.13 -13.10 10.23
N THR A 38 13.91 -12.55 10.32
CA THR A 38 12.78 -13.25 10.96
C THR A 38 12.49 -14.58 10.27
N ALA A 39 12.46 -14.62 8.93
CA ALA A 39 12.19 -15.85 8.18
C ALA A 39 13.26 -16.94 8.41
N PHE A 40 14.52 -16.56 8.69
CA PHE A 40 15.57 -17.50 9.06
C PHE A 40 15.40 -18.08 10.47
N ILE A 41 14.86 -17.29 11.41
CA ILE A 41 14.63 -17.71 12.80
C ILE A 41 13.41 -18.63 12.90
N LEU A 42 12.35 -18.37 12.14
CA LEU A 42 11.11 -19.13 12.24
C LEU A 42 11.28 -20.59 11.83
N GLU A 43 10.82 -21.49 12.69
CA GLU A 43 10.82 -22.93 12.41
C GLU A 43 9.57 -23.37 11.64
N ASN A 44 8.40 -22.79 11.98
CA ASN A 44 7.14 -23.13 11.33
C ASN A 44 7.15 -22.73 9.83
N PRO A 45 6.99 -23.68 8.89
CA PRO A 45 7.06 -23.37 7.46
C PRO A 45 5.99 -22.36 6.99
N LEU A 46 4.77 -22.43 7.52
CA LEU A 46 3.69 -21.52 7.14
C LEU A 46 4.00 -20.09 7.60
N HIS A 47 4.46 -19.91 8.84
CA HIS A 47 4.85 -18.59 9.35
C HIS A 47 6.00 -18.01 8.52
N LYS A 48 6.99 -18.85 8.17
CA LYS A 48 8.10 -18.47 7.29
C LYS A 48 7.62 -18.00 5.92
N TYR A 49 6.70 -18.71 5.29
CA TYR A 49 6.16 -18.31 3.98
C TYR A 49 5.41 -16.98 4.05
N ILE A 50 4.65 -16.73 5.12
CA ILE A 50 3.99 -15.42 5.33
C ILE A 50 5.03 -14.31 5.42
N ILE A 51 6.10 -14.47 6.22
CA ILE A 51 7.17 -13.47 6.34
C ILE A 51 7.96 -13.28 5.04
N LEU A 52 8.14 -14.35 4.23
CA LEU A 52 8.77 -14.22 2.91
C LEU A 52 7.88 -13.45 1.92
N LEU A 53 6.56 -13.55 2.01
CA LEU A 53 5.64 -12.69 1.26
C LEU A 53 5.79 -11.23 1.69
N GLU A 54 5.86 -10.94 2.99
CA GLU A 54 6.10 -9.58 3.51
C GLU A 54 7.46 -9.01 3.07
N THR A 55 8.46 -9.88 2.93
CA THR A 55 9.77 -9.53 2.35
C THR A 55 9.62 -9.11 0.89
N ALA A 56 8.86 -9.87 0.08
CA ALA A 56 8.62 -9.56 -1.33
C ALA A 56 7.84 -8.24 -1.48
N ILE A 57 6.80 -8.03 -0.67
CA ILE A 57 6.00 -6.80 -0.62
C ILE A 57 6.91 -5.59 -0.31
N SER A 58 7.75 -5.70 0.71
CA SER A 58 8.65 -4.64 1.13
C SER A 58 9.74 -4.36 0.10
N THR A 59 10.22 -5.39 -0.61
CA THR A 59 11.21 -5.26 -1.69
C THR A 59 10.64 -4.53 -2.90
N ILE A 60 9.45 -4.93 -3.36
CA ILE A 60 8.72 -4.24 -4.45
C ILE A 60 8.51 -2.77 -4.06
N SER A 61 8.07 -2.53 -2.83
CA SER A 61 7.74 -1.18 -2.37
C SER A 61 8.99 -0.32 -2.22
N SER A 62 10.07 -0.85 -1.65
CA SER A 62 11.37 -0.16 -1.61
C SER A 62 11.84 0.23 -3.01
N THR A 63 11.70 -0.68 -3.99
CA THR A 63 12.06 -0.43 -5.39
C THR A 63 11.22 0.69 -6.01
N ILE A 64 9.90 0.69 -5.78
CA ILE A 64 9.02 1.76 -6.26
C ILE A 64 9.37 3.09 -5.60
N TYR A 65 9.64 3.12 -4.29
CA TYR A 65 10.05 4.32 -3.58
C TYR A 65 11.43 4.84 -4.01
N TYR A 66 12.34 3.97 -4.40
CA TYR A 66 13.59 4.35 -5.06
C TYR A 66 13.32 5.06 -6.40
N LEU A 67 12.44 4.51 -7.26
CA LEU A 67 12.08 5.15 -8.52
C LEU A 67 11.35 6.49 -8.34
N LEU A 68 10.48 6.60 -7.34
CA LEU A 68 9.79 7.83 -6.97
C LEU A 68 10.78 8.90 -6.52
N THR A 69 11.71 8.52 -5.64
CA THR A 69 12.77 9.38 -5.12
C THR A 69 13.67 9.90 -6.24
N ASN A 70 14.11 9.04 -7.15
CA ASN A 70 14.91 9.43 -8.30
C ASN A 70 14.16 10.37 -9.25
N THR A 71 12.86 10.16 -9.42
CA THR A 71 12.01 11.05 -10.24
C THR A 71 11.99 12.45 -9.65
N ILE A 72 11.83 12.56 -8.32
CA ILE A 72 11.84 13.85 -7.61
C ILE A 72 13.22 14.52 -7.68
N GLN A 73 14.29 13.75 -7.44
CA GLN A 73 15.65 14.28 -7.45
C GLN A 73 16.06 14.78 -8.84
N LYS A 74 15.67 14.07 -9.89
CA LYS A 74 15.88 14.51 -11.28
C LYS A 74 15.23 15.87 -11.53
N SER A 75 13.95 16.03 -11.15
CA SER A 75 13.25 17.32 -11.30
C SER A 75 13.96 18.46 -10.56
N GLN A 76 14.55 18.18 -9.39
CA GLN A 76 15.31 19.18 -8.64
C GLN A 76 16.62 19.57 -9.33
N ASN A 77 17.41 18.59 -9.75
CA ASN A 77 18.69 18.83 -10.39
C ASN A 77 18.53 19.63 -11.69
N GLU A 78 17.45 19.36 -12.43
CA GLU A 78 17.13 20.03 -13.69
C GLU A 78 16.31 21.32 -13.49
N SER A 79 15.96 21.68 -12.25
CA SER A 79 15.11 22.83 -11.91
C SER A 79 13.75 22.88 -12.62
N ILE A 80 13.22 21.71 -12.98
CA ILE A 80 11.90 21.52 -13.61
C ILE A 80 10.83 21.15 -12.59
N ASP A 81 9.57 21.25 -12.99
CA ASP A 81 8.46 20.85 -12.14
C ASP A 81 8.40 19.32 -11.98
N ILE A 82 7.87 18.86 -10.84
CA ILE A 82 7.73 17.44 -10.55
C ILE A 82 6.60 16.86 -11.39
N ASP A 83 6.86 15.77 -12.11
CA ASP A 83 5.84 15.03 -12.84
C ASP A 83 5.00 14.16 -11.88
N TRP A 84 3.99 14.79 -11.29
CA TRP A 84 3.08 14.14 -10.34
C TRP A 84 2.20 13.06 -10.97
N LYS A 85 1.97 13.11 -12.29
CA LYS A 85 1.27 12.06 -13.00
C LYS A 85 2.13 10.80 -13.03
N LYS A 86 3.42 10.94 -13.34
CA LYS A 86 4.39 9.83 -13.26
C LYS A 86 4.53 9.26 -11.85
N ILE A 87 4.57 10.11 -10.82
CA ILE A 87 4.54 9.66 -9.41
C ILE A 87 3.32 8.78 -9.14
N THR A 88 2.14 9.23 -9.58
CA THR A 88 0.89 8.48 -9.39
C THR A 88 0.92 7.14 -10.14
N ILE A 89 1.32 7.11 -11.42
CA ILE A 89 1.43 5.89 -12.22
C ILE A 89 2.41 4.88 -11.58
N LEU A 90 3.55 5.35 -11.08
CA LEU A 90 4.52 4.51 -10.39
C LEU A 90 3.92 3.84 -9.15
N ARG A 91 3.02 4.50 -8.42
CA ARG A 91 2.31 3.88 -7.30
C ARG A 91 1.39 2.75 -7.76
N TYR A 92 0.57 2.97 -8.79
CA TYR A 92 -0.30 1.92 -9.32
C TYR A 92 0.50 0.72 -9.84
N ASN A 93 1.65 0.96 -10.48
CA ASN A 93 2.57 -0.11 -10.87
C ASN A 93 3.12 -0.88 -9.67
N GLY A 94 3.35 -0.24 -8.53
CA GLY A 94 3.70 -0.94 -7.30
C GLY A 94 2.54 -1.70 -6.67
N TRP A 95 1.35 -1.07 -6.63
CA TRP A 95 0.16 -1.62 -5.99
C TRP A 95 -0.32 -2.88 -6.70
N VAL A 96 -0.36 -2.91 -8.04
CA VAL A 96 -0.83 -4.08 -8.80
C VAL A 96 -0.08 -5.38 -8.46
N PHE A 97 1.16 -5.30 -8.01
CA PHE A 97 1.95 -6.45 -7.55
C PHE A 97 1.93 -6.63 -6.03
N SER A 98 2.05 -5.54 -5.26
CA SER A 98 2.15 -5.64 -3.80
C SER A 98 0.82 -6.03 -3.14
N THR A 99 -0.30 -5.49 -3.60
CA THR A 99 -1.62 -5.72 -2.98
C THR A 99 -2.12 -7.17 -3.08
N PRO A 100 -1.95 -7.91 -4.20
CA PRO A 100 -2.23 -9.34 -4.22
C PRO A 100 -1.37 -10.14 -3.23
N LEU A 101 -0.09 -9.82 -3.11
CA LEU A 101 0.81 -10.50 -2.16
C LEU A 101 0.40 -10.24 -0.72
N MET A 102 0.02 -8.99 -0.40
CA MET A 102 -0.49 -8.62 0.93
C MET A 102 -1.76 -9.38 1.28
N LEU A 103 -2.68 -9.54 0.32
CA LEU A 103 -3.90 -10.31 0.50
C LEU A 103 -3.61 -11.80 0.70
N ILE A 104 -2.68 -12.39 -0.06
CA ILE A 104 -2.27 -13.78 0.15
C ILE A 104 -1.66 -13.96 1.55
N ALA A 105 -0.73 -13.09 1.96
CA ALA A 105 -0.11 -13.15 3.29
C ALA A 105 -1.18 -13.05 4.39
N PHE A 106 -2.13 -12.13 4.25
CA PHE A 106 -3.23 -11.94 5.18
C PHE A 106 -4.16 -13.18 5.25
N LEU A 107 -4.54 -13.76 4.12
CA LEU A 107 -5.36 -14.97 4.08
C LEU A 107 -4.64 -16.18 4.72
N LEU A 108 -3.34 -16.34 4.45
CA LEU A 108 -2.55 -17.40 5.06
C LEU A 108 -2.42 -17.21 6.57
N PHE A 109 -2.23 -15.98 7.04
CA PHE A 109 -2.25 -15.63 8.45
C PHE A 109 -3.59 -16.01 9.11
N LEU A 110 -4.72 -15.63 8.52
CA LEU A 110 -6.05 -15.99 9.03
C LEU A 110 -6.29 -17.50 9.01
N SER A 111 -5.82 -18.19 7.97
CA SER A 111 -5.88 -19.65 7.88
C SER A 111 -5.07 -20.33 9.00
N ALA A 112 -3.88 -19.80 9.32
CA ALA A 112 -3.01 -20.34 10.36
C ALA A 112 -3.68 -20.31 11.75
N THR A 113 -4.41 -19.24 12.05
CA THR A 113 -5.06 -19.02 13.35
C THR A 113 -6.45 -19.66 13.44
N THR A 114 -7.24 -19.64 12.37
CA THR A 114 -8.63 -20.15 12.36
C THR A 114 -8.75 -21.62 11.97
N LYS A 115 -7.66 -22.20 11.43
CA LYS A 115 -7.59 -23.53 10.80
C LYS A 115 -8.51 -23.72 9.60
N ILE A 116 -9.02 -22.64 9.02
CA ILE A 116 -9.81 -22.66 7.77
C ILE A 116 -8.84 -22.65 6.61
N LYS A 117 -8.92 -23.67 5.74
CA LYS A 117 -8.07 -23.73 4.54
C LYS A 117 -8.45 -22.65 3.55
N VAL A 118 -7.48 -21.88 3.08
CA VAL A 118 -7.66 -20.97 1.94
C VAL A 118 -7.76 -21.81 0.67
N THR A 119 -8.84 -21.62 -0.12
CA THR A 119 -9.02 -22.33 -1.39
C THR A 119 -8.48 -21.49 -2.56
N ILE A 120 -8.05 -22.16 -3.63
CA ILE A 120 -7.59 -21.47 -4.85
C ILE A 120 -8.68 -20.56 -5.44
N PRO A 121 -9.96 -20.99 -5.56
CA PRO A 121 -11.03 -20.09 -5.99
C PRO A 121 -11.14 -18.83 -5.13
N THR A 122 -11.05 -18.96 -3.80
CA THR A 122 -11.08 -17.80 -2.89
C THR A 122 -9.93 -16.83 -3.18
N ILE A 123 -8.71 -17.33 -3.38
CA ILE A 123 -7.54 -16.49 -3.70
C ILE A 123 -7.76 -15.76 -5.03
N ILE A 124 -8.17 -16.48 -6.07
CA ILE A 124 -8.41 -15.89 -7.40
C ILE A 124 -9.49 -14.81 -7.32
N THR A 125 -10.63 -15.09 -6.68
CA THR A 125 -11.71 -14.11 -6.51
C THR A 125 -11.23 -12.85 -5.80
N ILE A 126 -10.46 -13.00 -4.71
CA ILE A 126 -9.94 -11.86 -3.93
C ILE A 126 -8.97 -11.03 -4.77
N ILE A 127 -8.04 -11.65 -5.50
CA ILE A 127 -7.10 -10.93 -6.38
C ILE A 127 -7.83 -10.21 -7.51
N LEU A 128 -8.85 -10.82 -8.12
CA LEU A 128 -9.62 -10.17 -9.17
C LEU A 128 -10.40 -8.95 -8.65
N LEU A 129 -10.95 -9.03 -7.43
CA LEU A 129 -11.61 -7.89 -6.79
C LEU A 129 -10.61 -6.77 -6.45
N ASP A 130 -9.43 -7.12 -5.96
CA ASP A 130 -8.34 -6.17 -5.71
C ASP A 130 -7.92 -5.43 -6.98
N TRP A 131 -7.68 -6.16 -8.08
CA TRP A 131 -7.36 -5.53 -9.36
C TRP A 131 -8.52 -4.72 -9.93
N ALA A 132 -9.78 -5.15 -9.75
CA ALA A 132 -10.93 -4.34 -10.15
C ALA A 132 -10.98 -3.01 -9.37
N MET A 133 -10.73 -3.03 -8.06
CA MET A 133 -10.61 -1.82 -7.24
C MET A 133 -9.51 -0.89 -7.78
N LEU A 134 -8.31 -1.42 -8.02
CA LEU A 134 -7.20 -0.63 -8.56
C LEU A 134 -7.48 -0.09 -9.96
N LEU A 135 -8.14 -0.87 -10.81
CA LEU A 135 -8.51 -0.45 -12.16
C LEU A 135 -9.42 0.78 -12.12
N PHE A 136 -10.47 0.78 -11.31
CA PHE A 136 -11.36 1.94 -11.20
C PHE A 136 -10.63 3.19 -10.70
N GLY A 137 -9.79 3.06 -9.67
CA GLY A 137 -8.95 4.16 -9.19
C GLY A 137 -8.04 4.72 -10.29
N TYR A 138 -7.38 3.83 -11.04
CA TYR A 138 -6.48 4.19 -12.13
C TYR A 138 -7.22 4.91 -13.27
N LEU A 139 -8.41 4.43 -13.67
CA LEU A 139 -9.23 5.06 -14.70
C LEU A 139 -9.57 6.52 -14.36
N GLY A 140 -9.81 6.83 -13.08
CA GLY A 140 -10.02 8.22 -12.67
C GLY A 140 -8.74 9.05 -12.57
N GLU A 141 -7.56 8.47 -12.32
CA GLU A 141 -6.28 9.22 -12.35
C GLU A 141 -5.87 9.60 -13.78
N ILE A 142 -6.26 8.80 -14.77
CA ILE A 142 -6.06 9.12 -16.19
C ILE A 142 -7.22 9.93 -16.79
N ASN A 143 -8.20 10.34 -15.97
CA ASN A 143 -9.41 11.09 -16.36
C ASN A 143 -10.30 10.38 -17.41
N TYR A 144 -10.29 9.04 -17.45
CA TYR A 144 -11.19 8.27 -18.30
C TYR A 144 -12.63 8.25 -17.75
N ILE A 145 -12.74 8.31 -16.42
CA ILE A 145 -13.97 8.57 -15.67
C ILE A 145 -13.71 9.69 -14.66
N ASP A 146 -14.74 10.37 -14.19
CA ASP A 146 -14.54 11.38 -13.15
C ASP A 146 -14.09 10.73 -11.82
N ARG A 147 -13.36 11.50 -11.01
CA ARG A 147 -12.75 11.01 -9.78
C ARG A 147 -13.77 10.52 -8.75
N MET A 148 -14.94 11.14 -8.66
CA MET A 148 -15.95 10.70 -7.69
C MET A 148 -16.55 9.36 -8.12
N SER A 149 -16.86 9.19 -9.40
CA SER A 149 -17.30 7.92 -9.96
C SER A 149 -16.24 6.83 -9.81
N ALA A 150 -14.97 7.12 -10.06
CA ALA A 150 -13.86 6.19 -9.84
C ALA A 150 -13.77 5.73 -8.37
N LEU A 151 -13.91 6.67 -7.44
CA LEU A 151 -13.88 6.38 -6.00
C LEU A 151 -15.03 5.46 -5.60
N VAL A 152 -16.27 5.82 -5.97
CA VAL A 152 -17.47 5.06 -5.62
C VAL A 152 -17.41 3.65 -6.22
N THR A 153 -17.06 3.56 -7.51
CA THR A 153 -16.96 2.25 -8.20
C THR A 153 -15.80 1.41 -7.70
N GLY A 154 -14.67 2.01 -7.29
CA GLY A 154 -13.56 1.31 -6.64
C GLY A 154 -13.89 0.75 -5.26
N PHE A 155 -14.74 1.44 -4.49
CA PHE A 155 -15.17 0.94 -3.17
C PHE A 155 -16.10 -0.29 -3.22
N ILE A 156 -16.80 -0.52 -4.33
CA ILE A 156 -17.67 -1.69 -4.50
C ILE A 156 -16.88 -3.01 -4.39
N PRO A 157 -15.87 -3.28 -5.25
CA PRO A 157 -15.07 -4.50 -5.13
C PRO A 157 -14.27 -4.56 -3.82
N PHE A 158 -13.85 -3.41 -3.28
CA PHE A 158 -13.22 -3.33 -1.96
C PHE A 158 -14.11 -3.92 -0.85
N PHE A 159 -15.36 -3.46 -0.73
CA PHE A 159 -16.26 -3.95 0.31
C PHE A 159 -16.68 -5.40 0.08
N ILE A 160 -16.87 -5.82 -1.18
CA ILE A 160 -17.13 -7.23 -1.51
C ILE A 160 -15.96 -8.11 -1.06
N MET A 161 -14.72 -7.71 -1.38
CA MET A 161 -13.51 -8.45 -1.02
C MET A 161 -13.38 -8.61 0.50
N PHE A 162 -13.47 -7.51 1.26
CA PHE A 162 -13.39 -7.57 2.72
C PHE A 162 -14.59 -8.28 3.36
N GLY A 163 -15.78 -8.22 2.74
CA GLY A 163 -16.95 -8.98 3.16
C GLY A 163 -16.75 -10.50 3.02
N ILE A 164 -16.16 -10.96 1.90
CA ILE A 164 -15.80 -12.37 1.70
C ILE A 164 -14.79 -12.81 2.75
N ILE A 165 -13.73 -12.03 3.01
CA ILE A 165 -12.71 -12.35 4.01
C ILE A 165 -13.34 -12.46 5.40
N TYR A 166 -14.17 -11.50 5.79
CA TYR A 166 -14.85 -11.49 7.08
C TYR A 166 -15.72 -12.72 7.29
N ASN A 167 -16.63 -13.00 6.34
CA ASN A 167 -17.55 -14.14 6.44
C ASN A 167 -16.83 -15.48 6.44
N THR A 168 -15.72 -15.59 5.71
CA THR A 168 -14.97 -16.85 5.60
C THR A 168 -14.12 -17.12 6.83
N PHE A 169 -13.43 -16.11 7.37
CA PHE A 169 -12.37 -16.34 8.36
C PHE A 169 -12.69 -15.80 9.75
N LEU A 170 -13.49 -14.74 9.88
CA LEU A 170 -13.72 -14.07 11.16
C LEU A 170 -15.08 -14.43 11.76
N GLN A 171 -16.12 -14.56 10.93
CA GLN A 171 -17.48 -14.81 11.40
C GLN A 171 -17.54 -16.05 12.30
N ASN A 172 -18.09 -15.87 13.51
CA ASN A 172 -18.23 -16.89 14.55
C ASN A 172 -16.90 -17.50 15.07
N LYS A 173 -15.74 -16.86 14.81
CA LYS A 173 -14.43 -17.33 15.26
C LYS A 173 -13.62 -16.20 15.89
N TYR A 174 -13.96 -15.86 17.14
CA TYR A 174 -13.33 -14.75 17.82
C TYR A 174 -11.88 -15.07 18.23
N VAL A 175 -10.95 -14.45 17.52
CA VAL A 175 -9.54 -14.33 17.90
C VAL A 175 -9.19 -12.85 17.80
N PHE A 176 -8.93 -12.20 18.95
CA PHE A 176 -8.73 -10.75 18.99
C PHE A 176 -7.73 -10.25 17.95
N PHE A 177 -6.58 -10.93 17.83
CA PHE A 177 -5.54 -10.52 16.90
C PHE A 177 -5.98 -10.62 15.43
N ASN A 178 -6.83 -11.59 15.05
CA ASN A 178 -7.39 -11.67 13.71
C ASN A 178 -8.26 -10.46 13.37
N TYR A 179 -9.12 -10.05 14.31
CA TYR A 179 -9.97 -8.87 14.16
C TYR A 179 -9.15 -7.58 14.10
N LEU A 180 -8.07 -7.49 14.89
CA LEU A 180 -7.14 -6.37 14.83
C LEU A 180 -6.50 -6.26 13.45
N ILE A 181 -5.90 -7.33 12.93
CA ILE A 181 -5.26 -7.32 11.59
C ILE A 181 -6.30 -7.00 10.51
N PHE A 182 -7.49 -7.60 10.56
CA PHE A 182 -8.57 -7.28 9.63
C PHE A 182 -8.95 -5.80 9.67
N ALA A 183 -9.11 -5.21 10.86
CA ALA A 183 -9.42 -3.81 11.02
C ALA A 183 -8.30 -2.90 10.48
N LEU A 184 -7.02 -3.23 10.72
CA LEU A 184 -5.88 -2.49 10.18
C LEU A 184 -5.90 -2.48 8.64
N PHE A 185 -6.10 -3.64 8.01
CA PHE A 185 -6.22 -3.72 6.55
C PHE A 185 -7.42 -2.90 6.05
N LEU A 186 -8.62 -3.10 6.60
CA LEU A 186 -9.84 -2.41 6.17
C LEU A 186 -9.70 -0.89 6.31
N ILE A 187 -9.20 -0.41 7.46
CA ILE A 187 -9.08 1.02 7.74
C ILE A 187 -7.97 1.64 6.88
N PHE A 188 -6.76 1.08 6.90
CA PHE A 188 -5.66 1.66 6.14
C PHE A 188 -5.93 1.66 4.64
N TRP A 189 -6.51 0.59 4.10
CA TRP A 189 -6.86 0.53 2.67
C TRP A 189 -8.01 1.49 2.32
N GLY A 190 -9.03 1.59 3.18
CA GLY A 190 -10.11 2.57 2.99
C GLY A 190 -9.59 4.01 2.99
N LEU A 191 -8.55 4.32 3.77
CA LEU A 191 -7.92 5.64 3.79
C LEU A 191 -7.18 5.99 2.48
N TYR A 192 -6.78 5.01 1.64
CA TYR A 192 -6.27 5.33 0.29
C TYR A 192 -7.37 5.97 -0.57
N GLY A 193 -8.62 5.51 -0.43
CA GLY A 193 -9.77 6.15 -1.07
C GLY A 193 -9.99 7.58 -0.59
N VAL A 194 -9.76 7.87 0.70
CA VAL A 194 -9.77 9.26 1.20
C VAL A 194 -8.63 10.08 0.57
N GLY A 195 -7.42 9.52 0.53
CA GLY A 195 -6.27 10.18 -0.10
C GLY A 195 -6.47 10.49 -1.59
N TYR A 196 -7.24 9.66 -2.29
CA TYR A 196 -7.54 9.80 -3.71
C TYR A 196 -8.20 11.14 -4.09
N VAL A 197 -9.02 11.70 -3.20
CA VAL A 197 -9.71 12.98 -3.44
C VAL A 197 -8.97 14.20 -2.89
N LEU A 198 -7.90 14.00 -2.12
CA LEU A 198 -7.12 15.10 -1.54
C LEU A 198 -6.30 15.83 -2.61
N GLU A 199 -5.98 17.09 -2.30
CA GLU A 199 -5.01 17.88 -3.06
C GLU A 199 -3.61 17.26 -3.00
N LEU A 200 -2.73 17.75 -3.88
CA LEU A 200 -1.48 17.10 -4.25
C LEU A 200 -0.53 16.80 -3.07
N GLU A 201 -0.29 17.78 -2.21
CA GLU A 201 0.64 17.65 -1.09
C GLU A 201 0.08 16.72 0.01
N PRO A 202 -1.12 16.97 0.58
CA PRO A 202 -1.69 16.09 1.60
C PRO A 202 -1.95 14.68 1.08
N ARG A 203 -2.32 14.53 -0.20
CA ARG A 203 -2.43 13.21 -0.86
C ARG A 203 -1.12 12.45 -0.77
N ASN A 204 -0.02 13.01 -1.29
CA ASN A 204 1.23 12.27 -1.38
C ASN A 204 1.81 11.95 0.00
N TYR A 205 1.65 12.86 0.96
CA TYR A 205 2.04 12.58 2.33
C TYR A 205 1.21 11.44 2.94
N LEU A 206 -0.12 11.48 2.78
CA LEU A 206 -1.00 10.42 3.28
C LEU A 206 -0.70 9.08 2.60
N MET A 207 -0.54 9.05 1.28
CA MET A 207 -0.17 7.83 0.55
C MET A 207 1.16 7.26 1.04
N ASN A 208 2.14 8.12 1.32
CA ASN A 208 3.42 7.71 1.88
C ASN A 208 3.24 7.10 3.28
N LEU A 209 2.49 7.75 4.16
CA LEU A 209 2.21 7.23 5.50
C LEU A 209 1.45 5.90 5.45
N LEU A 210 0.44 5.78 4.59
CA LEU A 210 -0.34 4.56 4.44
C LEU A 210 0.49 3.41 3.87
N ASP A 211 1.36 3.68 2.89
CA ASP A 211 2.27 2.66 2.35
C ASP A 211 3.22 2.13 3.44
N LEU A 212 3.75 3.03 4.28
CA LEU A 212 4.58 2.67 5.43
C LEU A 212 3.83 1.77 6.41
N LEU A 213 2.62 2.15 6.81
CA LEU A 213 1.83 1.42 7.81
C LEU A 213 1.31 0.08 7.26
N SER A 214 0.73 0.09 6.07
CA SER A 214 0.10 -1.09 5.47
C SER A 214 1.09 -2.15 5.01
N LYS A 215 2.36 -1.79 4.74
CA LYS A 215 3.38 -2.72 4.25
C LYS A 215 4.43 -2.98 5.31
N SER A 216 5.25 -1.98 5.63
CA SER A 216 6.29 -2.14 6.64
C SER A 216 5.73 -2.37 8.04
N GLY A 217 4.69 -1.63 8.42
CA GLY A 217 4.03 -1.80 9.72
C GLY A 217 3.44 -3.20 9.88
N ILE A 218 2.73 -3.71 8.88
CA ILE A 218 2.17 -5.07 8.89
C ILE A 218 3.28 -6.13 8.88
N GLY A 219 4.30 -6.00 8.04
CA GLY A 219 5.42 -6.94 8.01
C GLY A 219 6.14 -7.05 9.35
N ILE A 220 6.43 -5.92 10.00
CA ILE A 220 7.04 -5.89 11.34
C ILE A 220 6.07 -6.48 12.39
N LEU A 221 4.78 -6.16 12.31
CA LEU A 221 3.77 -6.69 13.22
C LEU A 221 3.66 -8.22 13.12
N PHE A 222 3.66 -8.78 11.91
CA PHE A 222 3.71 -10.23 11.70
C PHE A 222 5.01 -10.84 12.21
N SER A 223 6.15 -10.19 11.98
CA SER A 223 7.44 -10.65 12.54
C SER A 223 7.39 -10.77 14.05
N ILE A 224 6.95 -9.72 14.75
CA ILE A 224 6.84 -9.71 16.22
C ILE A 224 5.86 -10.80 16.69
N TYR A 225 4.69 -10.89 16.04
CA TYR A 225 3.68 -11.86 16.42
C TYR A 225 4.17 -13.31 16.32
N PHE A 226 4.80 -13.68 15.20
CA PHE A 226 5.28 -15.05 15.01
C PHE A 226 6.52 -15.40 15.83
N LEU A 227 7.37 -14.43 16.18
CA LEU A 227 8.49 -14.65 17.10
C LEU A 227 8.04 -14.84 18.55
N SER A 228 6.82 -14.42 18.89
CA SER A 228 6.25 -14.53 20.24
C SER A 228 5.40 -15.79 20.48
N GLN A 229 5.24 -16.62 19.45
CA GLN A 229 4.55 -17.92 19.52
C GLN A 229 5.56 -19.06 19.58
#